data_AF-A0A8H3U8J6-F1
#
_entry.id   AF-A0A8H3U8J6-F1
#
_cell.length_a   1.000
_cell.length_b   1.000
_cell.length_c   1.000
_cell.angle_alpha   90.00
_cell.angle_beta   90.00
_cell.angle_gamma   90.00
#
_symmetry.space_group_name_H-M   'P 1'
#
loop_
_entity.id
_entity.type
_entity.pdbx_description
1 polymer ?
#
loop_
_entity_poly.entity_id
_entity_poly.type
_entity_poly.pdbx_seq_one_letter_code
_entity_poly.pdbx_strand_id
1 'polypeptide(L)' 'MDFISGIPASKANGRAYNALLVILDRYTKIAIYLLVTKKLTAVELANILLDKVVT' A
#
# COMPACT_ATOMS: atom_id res chain seq x y z
N MET A 1 -4.60 5.48 -7.96
CA MET A 1 -3.86 4.53 -7.13
C MET A 1 -2.82 3.89 -8.01
N ASP A 2 -1.62 3.67 -7.49
CA ASP A 2 -0.55 3.01 -8.23
C ASP A 2 0.41 2.29 -7.27
N PHE A 3 1.23 1.39 -7.81
CA PHE A 3 2.24 0.66 -7.06
C PHE A 3 3.65 1.12 -7.43
N ILE A 4 4.39 1.60 -6.43
CA ILE A 4 5.84 1.77 -6.56
C ILE A 4 6.47 0.42 -6.20
N SER A 5 6.95 -0.28 -7.23
CA SER A 5 7.60 -1.60 -7.08
C SER A 5 9.10 -1.51 -7.33
N GLY A 6 9.85 -2.53 -6.91
CA GLY A 6 11.32 -2.57 -7.10
C GLY A 6 12.11 -1.86 -6.00
N ILE A 7 11.47 -1.49 -4.90
CA ILE A 7 12.16 -1.03 -3.70
C ILE A 7 12.88 -2.19 -3.00
N PRO A 8 14.05 -1.95 -2.39
CA PRO A 8 14.72 -2.95 -1.56
C PRO A 8 13.76 -3.46 -0.48
N ALA A 9 13.77 -4.77 -0.24
CA ALA A 9 12.91 -5.35 0.78
C ALA A 9 13.28 -4.79 2.16
N SER A 10 12.33 -4.11 2.80
CA SER A 10 12.48 -3.55 4.13
C SER A 10 11.60 -4.29 5.13
N LYS A 11 12.12 -4.53 6.33
CA LYS A 11 11.35 -5.17 7.40
C LYS A 11 10.67 -4.10 8.24
N ALA A 12 9.34 -4.14 8.29
CA ALA A 12 8.53 -3.36 9.22
C ALA A 12 7.57 -4.31 9.94
N ASN A 13 7.39 -4.14 11.26
CA ASN A 13 6.46 -4.95 12.05
C ASN A 13 6.62 -6.48 11.86
N GLY A 14 7.86 -6.96 11.69
CA GLY A 14 8.17 -8.37 11.49
C GLY A 14 7.86 -8.92 10.08
N ARG A 15 7.34 -8.10 9.15
CA ARG A 15 7.06 -8.49 7.76
C ARG A 15 7.98 -7.75 6.79
N ALA A 16 8.41 -8.45 5.74
CA ALA A 16 9.20 -7.85 4.66
C ALA A 16 8.25 -7.25 3.62
N TYR A 17 8.41 -5.96 3.35
CA TYR A 17 7.69 -5.22 2.32
C TYR A 17 8.64 -4.85 1.19
N ASN A 18 8.18 -4.97 -0.05
CA ASN A 18 8.99 -4.74 -1.25
C ASN A 18 8.23 -3.94 -2.32
N ALA A 19 7.11 -3.32 -1.95
CA ALA A 19 6.37 -2.38 -2.76
C ALA A 19 5.63 -1.37 -1.86
N LEU A 20 5.27 -0.24 -2.45
CA LEU A 20 4.40 0.77 -1.83
C LEU A 20 3.14 0.92 -2.68
N LEU A 21 1.99 0.89 -2.03
CA LEU A 21 0.72 1.30 -2.63
C LEU A 21 0.53 2.79 -2.35
N VAL A 22 0.37 3.56 -3.42
CA VAL A 22 0.16 5.00 -3.37
C VAL A 22 -1.28 5.31 -3.73
N ILE A 23 -1.97 5.96 -2.80
CA ILE A 23 -3.35 6.40 -2.96
C ILE A 23 -3.35 7.92 -2.90
N LEU A 24 -3.75 8.54 -4.00
CA LEU A 24 -3.91 9.99 -4.09
C LEU A 24 -5.40 10.32 -4.01
N ASP A 25 -5.79 11.11 -3.02
CA ASP A 25 -7.07 11.78 -3.07
C ASP A 25 -6.98 12.93 -4.08
N ARG A 26 -7.79 12.85 -5.13
CA ARG A 26 -7.79 13.83 -6.21
C ARG A 26 -8.29 15.21 -5.77
N TYR A 27 -9.12 15.27 -4.72
CA TYR A 27 -9.70 16.51 -4.22
C TYR A 27 -8.74 17.24 -3.29
N THR A 28 -8.31 16.61 -2.20
CA THR A 28 -7.41 17.23 -1.22
C THR A 28 -5.93 17.24 -1.66
N LYS A 29 -5.57 16.49 -2.71
CA LYS A 29 -4.18 16.25 -3.14
C LYS A 29 -3.31 15.57 -2.08
N ILE A 30 -3.91 14.97 -1.06
CA ILE A 30 -3.20 14.19 -0.04
C ILE A 30 -2.82 12.82 -0.63
N ALA A 31 -1.59 12.41 -0.38
CA ALA A 31 -1.07 11.10 -0.74
C ALA A 31 -0.93 10.21 0.50
N ILE A 32 -1.52 9.01 0.42
CA ILE A 32 -1.38 7.95 1.43
C ILE A 32 -0.43 6.90 0.86
N TYR A 33 0.59 6.55 1.63
CA TYR A 33 1.58 5.53 1.28
C TYR A 33 1.40 4.33 2.19
N LEU A 34 1.11 3.18 1.60
CA LEU A 34 0.90 1.93 2.32
C LEU A 34 1.98 0.92 1.95
N LEU A 35 2.58 0.30 2.96
CA LEU A 35 3.57 -0.76 2.79
C LEU A 35 2.87 -2.04 2.31
N VAL A 36 3.28 -2.56 1.16
CA VAL A 36 2.70 -3.77 0.55
C VAL A 36 3.77 -4.72 0.03
N THR A 37 3.36 -5.95 -0.26
CA THR A 37 4.18 -6.94 -0.94
C THR A 37 3.87 -6.94 -2.44
N LYS A 38 4.88 -7.18 -3.28
CA LYS A 38 4.74 -7.26 -4.74
C LYS A 38 3.73 -8.34 -5.16
N LYS A 39 3.66 -9.42 -4.38
CA LYS A 39 2.61 -10.43 -4.49
C LYS A 39 1.53 -10.07 -3.49
N LEU A 40 0.55 -9.30 -3.93
CA LEU A 40 -0.65 -8.96 -3.17
C LEU A 40 -1.85 -9.41 -3.99
N THR A 41 -2.77 -10.16 -3.37
CA THR A 41 -4.02 -10.55 -4.02
C THR A 41 -5.05 -9.42 -3.97
N ALA A 42 -6.03 -9.45 -4.87
CA ALA A 42 -7.10 -8.45 -4.87
C ALA A 42 -7.91 -8.44 -3.55
N VAL A 43 -8.07 -9.61 -2.92
CA VAL A 43 -8.77 -9.76 -1.64
C VAL A 43 -7.98 -9.09 -0.51
N GLU A 44 -6.67 -9.33 -0.44
CA GLU A 44 -5.82 -8.69 0.56
C GLU A 44 -5.76 -7.17 0.36
N LEU A 45 -5.73 -6.70 -0.89
CA LEU A 45 -5.80 -5.28 -1.21
C LEU A 45 -7.11 -4.66 -0.73
N ALA A 46 -8.25 -5.32 -0.98
CA ALA A 46 -9.56 -4.83 -0.54
C ALA A 46 -9.61 -4.68 0.99
N ASN A 47 -9.09 -5.67 1.72
CA ASN A 47 -9.01 -5.62 3.19
C ASN A 47 -8.12 -4.46 3.67
N ILE A 48 -6.97 -4.23 3.03
CA ILE A 48 -6.08 -3.10 3.37
C ILE A 48 -6.78 -1.76 3.14
N LEU A 49 -7.52 -1.61 2.04
CA LEU A 49 -8.25 -0.38 1.74
C LEU A 49 -9.36 -0.09 2.74
N LEU A 50 -10.12 -1.11 3.14
CA LEU A 50 -11.18 -0.97 4.15
C LEU A 50 -10.58 -0.56 5.51
N ASP A 51 -9.48 -1.19 5.93
CA ASP A 51 -8.82 -0.91 7.22
C ASP A 51 -8.13 0.45 7.27
N LYS A 52 -7.53 0.91 6.16
CA LYS A 52 -6.63 2.09 6.16
C LYS A 52 -7.19 3.35 5.53
N VAL A 53 -8.24 3.27 4.72
CA VAL A 53 -8.71 4.40 3.90
C VAL A 53 -10.16 4.78 4.21
N VAL A 54 -11.03 3.81 4.46
CA VAL A 54 -12.48 4.05 4.63
C VAL A 54 -12.86 4.31 6.10
N THR A 55 -12.03 3.85 7.04
CA THR A 55 -12.29 3.98 8.49
C THR A 55 -11.93 5.36 9.02
#